data_AF-A0A645J517-F1
#
_entry.id   AF-A0A645J517-F1
#
_cell.length_a   1.000
_cell.length_b   1.000
_cell.length_c   1.000
_cell.angle_alpha   90.00
_cell.angle_beta   90.00
_cell.angle_gamma   90.00
#
_symmetry.space_group_name_H-M   'P 1'
#
loop_
_entity.id
_entity.type
_entity.pdbx_description
1 polymer ?
#
loop_
_entity_poly.entity_id
_entity_poly.type
_entity_poly.pdbx_seq_one_letter_code
_entity_poly.pdbx_strand_id
1 'polypeptide(L)'
;MDHIDCPPLGDLAGAVAMLIQGAPDTLDITYTHRTPSGEFRLDTHELRQVLGRDVPLSNPEVAAWIRDYITEGEQAARMAPPADVG
;
A
#
# COMPACT_ATOMS: atom_id res chain seq x y z
N MET A 1 22.29 13.66 -7.83
CA MET A 1 22.67 12.47 -7.03
C MET A 1 22.05 12.74 -5.68
N ASP A 2 20.75 12.50 -5.63
CA ASP A 2 19.92 12.99 -4.53
C ASP A 2 19.59 11.78 -3.67
N HIS A 3 20.51 11.53 -2.74
CA HIS A 3 20.24 10.68 -1.59
C HIS A 3 19.26 11.47 -0.72
N ILE A 4 17.96 11.29 -0.97
CA ILE A 4 16.96 11.57 0.07
C ILE A 4 17.26 10.59 1.19
N ASP A 5 18.06 11.06 2.16
CA ASP A 5 18.31 10.46 3.47
C ASP A 5 17.02 10.58 4.31
N CYS A 6 15.94 9.93 3.86
CA CYS A 6 14.97 9.38 4.78
C CYS A 6 15.49 7.99 5.11
N PRO A 7 15.85 7.66 6.37
CA PRO A 7 16.04 6.25 6.72
C PRO A 7 14.82 5.49 6.22
N PRO A 8 14.97 4.32 5.56
CA PRO A 8 13.81 3.55 5.11
C PRO A 8 12.90 3.41 6.31
N LEU A 9 11.65 3.86 6.17
CA LEU A 9 10.65 3.88 7.22
C LEU A 9 10.22 2.43 7.50
N GLY A 10 11.15 1.60 8.00
CA GLY A 10 11.02 0.14 8.10
C GLY A 10 10.50 -0.54 6.83
N ASP A 11 10.06 -1.79 6.97
CA ASP A 11 9.19 -2.47 5.98
C ASP A 11 7.73 -2.15 6.32
N LEU A 12 7.29 -0.91 6.06
CA LEU A 12 5.90 -0.50 6.29
C LEU A 12 4.92 -1.29 5.43
N ALA A 13 5.29 -1.61 4.19
CA ALA A 13 4.49 -2.45 3.31
C ALA A 13 4.21 -3.81 3.97
N GLY A 14 5.24 -4.44 4.55
CA GLY A 14 5.12 -5.67 5.32
C GLY A 14 4.30 -5.52 6.60
N ALA A 15 4.45 -4.41 7.32
CA ALA A 15 3.64 -4.13 8.52
C ALA A 15 2.15 -3.96 8.18
N VAL A 16 1.84 -3.20 7.12
CA VAL A 16 0.45 -3.01 6.64
C VAL A 16 -0.13 -4.33 6.16
N ALA A 17 0.61 -5.11 5.37
CA ALA A 17 0.18 -6.43 4.95
C ALA A 17 -0.12 -7.37 6.13
N MET A 18 0.73 -7.37 7.17
CA MET A 18 0.47 -8.14 8.39
C MET A 18 -0.78 -7.68 9.12
N LEU A 19 -1.03 -6.37 9.22
CA LEU A 19 -2.24 -5.84 9.87
C LEU A 19 -3.50 -6.25 9.12
N ILE A 20 -3.48 -6.15 7.79
CA ILE A 20 -4.59 -6.57 6.93
C ILE A 20 -4.84 -8.08 7.06
N GLN A 21 -3.77 -8.88 7.05
CA GLN A 21 -3.87 -10.33 7.16
C GLN A 21 -4.35 -10.78 8.55
N GLY A 22 -3.90 -10.12 9.62
CA GLY A 22 -4.19 -10.50 11.00
C GLY A 22 -5.57 -10.10 11.49
N ALA A 23 -6.23 -9.14 10.83
CA ALA A 23 -7.56 -8.67 11.19
C ALA A 23 -8.41 -8.32 9.95
N PRO A 24 -8.59 -9.26 9.00
CA PRO A 24 -9.14 -8.99 7.67
C PRO A 24 -10.62 -8.56 7.68
N ASP A 25 -11.39 -9.02 8.68
CA ASP A 25 -12.83 -8.76 8.78
C ASP A 25 -13.17 -7.80 9.94
N THR A 26 -12.19 -7.52 10.80
CA THR A 26 -12.37 -6.70 12.00
C THR A 26 -11.87 -5.28 11.83
N LEU A 27 -10.99 -5.04 10.85
CA LEU A 27 -10.43 -3.73 10.54
C LEU A 27 -10.66 -3.35 9.07
N ASP A 28 -11.23 -2.17 8.86
CA ASP A 28 -11.15 -1.45 7.61
C ASP A 28 -9.91 -0.56 7.63
N ILE A 29 -8.94 -0.88 6.77
CA ILE A 29 -7.65 -0.19 6.69
C ILE A 29 -7.61 0.61 5.39
N THR A 30 -7.37 1.91 5.55
CA THR A 30 -6.94 2.79 4.49
C THR A 30 -5.47 3.14 4.70
N TYR A 31 -4.63 2.79 3.74
CA TYR A 31 -3.23 3.22 3.69
C TYR A 31 -3.06 4.32 2.64
N THR A 32 -2.27 5.36 2.95
CA THR A 32 -1.98 6.45 2.02
C THR A 32 -0.52 6.87 2.17
N HIS A 33 0.22 6.75 1.08
CA HIS A 33 1.60 7.21 0.96
C HIS A 33 1.63 8.45 0.06
N ARG A 34 2.07 9.59 0.61
CA ARG A 34 2.13 10.87 -0.10
C ARG A 34 3.58 11.31 -0.29
N THR A 35 3.89 11.71 -1.51
CA THR A 35 5.13 12.39 -1.89
C THR A 35 4.79 13.73 -2.54
N PRO A 36 5.75 14.66 -2.70
CA PRO A 36 5.53 15.87 -3.49
C PRO A 36 5.15 15.61 -4.95
N SER A 37 5.52 14.42 -5.44
CA SER A 37 5.38 13.98 -6.82
C SER A 37 4.07 13.25 -7.10
N GLY A 38 3.46 12.65 -6.07
CA GLY A 38 2.27 11.82 -6.24
C GLY A 38 1.82 11.14 -4.96
N GLU A 39 0.69 10.44 -5.06
CA GLU A 39 0.07 9.71 -3.96
C GLU A 39 -0.20 8.26 -4.38
N PHE A 40 0.06 7.34 -3.47
CA PHE A 40 -0.43 5.97 -3.53
C PHE A 40 -1.44 5.73 -2.40
N ARG A 41 -2.54 5.06 -2.71
CA ARG A 41 -3.59 4.72 -1.75
C ARG A 41 -3.99 3.25 -1.91
N LEU A 42 -4.19 2.59 -0.78
CA LEU A 42 -4.78 1.25 -0.69
C LEU A 42 -5.93 1.28 0.30
N ASP A 43 -7.03 0.62 -0.05
CA ASP A 43 -8.21 0.50 0.79
C ASP A 43 -8.68 -0.95 0.85
N THR A 44 -8.74 -1.53 2.04
CA THR A 44 -9.15 -2.93 2.20
C THR A 44 -10.61 -3.18 1.83
N HIS A 45 -11.48 -2.17 1.94
CA HIS A 45 -12.87 -2.31 1.49
C HIS A 45 -12.91 -2.46 -0.03
N GLU A 46 -12.15 -1.64 -0.77
CA GLU A 46 -12.04 -1.75 -2.23
C GLU A 46 -11.42 -3.09 -2.64
N LEU A 47 -10.37 -3.55 -1.95
CA LEU A 47 -9.76 -4.86 -2.20
C LEU A 47 -10.78 -6.00 -2.04
N ARG A 48 -11.62 -5.96 -1.00
CA ARG A 48 -12.70 -6.94 -0.80
C ARG A 48 -13.73 -6.93 -1.92
N GLN A 49 -14.06 -5.76 -2.48
CA GLN A 49 -14.98 -5.68 -3.62
C GLN A 49 -14.37 -6.28 -4.89
N VAL A 50 -13.06 -6.08 -5.12
CA VAL A 50 -12.35 -6.60 -6.29
C VAL A 50 -12.14 -8.11 -6.21
N LEU A 51 -11.69 -8.60 -5.05
CA LEU A 51 -11.40 -10.02 -4.82
C LEU A 51 -12.67 -10.85 -4.65
N GLY A 52 -13.76 -10.24 -4.20
CA GLY A 52 -15.00 -10.92 -3.88
C GLY A 52 -14.90 -11.74 -2.60
N ARG A 53 -15.91 -12.60 -2.37
CA ARG A 53 -16.01 -13.40 -1.14
C ARG A 53 -15.13 -14.65 -1.14
N ASP A 54 -14.69 -15.09 -2.31
CA ASP A 54 -13.97 -16.36 -2.48
C ASP A 54 -12.47 -16.25 -2.13
N VAL A 55 -11.91 -15.04 -2.14
CA VAL A 55 -10.48 -14.80 -1.88
C VAL A 55 -10.32 -13.91 -0.64
N PRO A 56 -10.09 -14.50 0.55
CA PRO A 56 -10.01 -13.73 1.79
C PRO A 56 -8.66 -12.99 1.91
N LEU A 57 -8.69 -11.80 2.51
CA LEU A 57 -7.48 -11.00 2.77
C LEU A 57 -6.51 -11.65 3.77
N SER A 58 -6.96 -12.64 4.56
CA SER A 58 -6.10 -13.45 5.43
C SER A 58 -5.22 -14.45 4.69
N ASN A 59 -5.49 -14.73 3.40
CA ASN A 59 -4.70 -15.66 2.62
C ASN A 59 -3.23 -15.17 2.56
N PRO A 60 -2.23 -15.99 2.93
CA PRO A 60 -0.82 -15.60 2.86
C PRO A 60 -0.37 -15.15 1.47
N GLU A 61 -0.90 -15.72 0.39
CA GLU A 61 -0.60 -15.29 -0.98
C GLU A 61 -1.13 -13.88 -1.25
N VAL A 62 -2.31 -13.55 -0.71
CA VAL A 62 -2.89 -12.20 -0.82
C VAL A 62 -2.08 -11.21 0.02
N ALA A 63 -1.63 -11.59 1.22
CA ALA A 63 -0.79 -10.74 2.05
C ALA A 63 0.58 -10.45 1.40
N ALA A 64 1.21 -11.45 0.78
CA ALA A 64 2.43 -11.28 0.01
C ALA A 64 2.20 -10.32 -1.17
N TRP A 65 1.12 -10.53 -1.93
CA TRP A 65 0.74 -9.66 -3.04
C TRP A 65 0.47 -8.21 -2.58
N ILE A 66 -0.24 -8.00 -1.46
CA ILE A 66 -0.51 -6.66 -0.91
C ILE A 66 0.80 -5.94 -0.59
N ARG A 67 1.75 -6.64 0.03
CA ARG A 67 3.07 -6.07 0.35
C ARG A 67 3.79 -5.59 -0.91
N ASP A 68 3.80 -6.42 -1.96
CA ASP A 68 4.46 -6.07 -3.21
C ASP A 68 3.72 -4.93 -3.92
N TYR A 69 2.38 -4.96 -3.93
CA TYR A 69 1.53 -3.91 -4.48
C TYR A 69 1.74 -2.54 -3.80
N ILE A 70 1.88 -2.51 -2.47
CA ILE A 70 2.22 -1.28 -1.74
C ILE A 70 3.62 -0.81 -2.15
N THR A 71 4.60 -1.72 -2.17
CA THR A 71 5.99 -1.38 -2.51
C THR A 71 6.09 -0.76 -3.90
N GLU A 72 5.47 -1.38 -4.91
CA GLU A 72 5.44 -0.88 -6.28
C GLU A 72 4.71 0.47 -6.39
N GLY A 73 3.57 0.60 -5.72
CA GLY A 73 2.79 1.83 -5.70
C GLY A 73 3.53 3.03 -5.08
N GLU A 74 4.25 2.81 -3.99
CA GLU A 74 5.08 3.84 -3.36
C GLU A 74 6.22 4.30 -4.27
N GLN A 75 6.90 3.36 -4.94
CA GLN A 75 7.95 3.69 -5.91
C GLN A 75 7.38 4.49 -7.09
N ALA A 76 6.22 4.09 -7.61
CA ALA A 76 5.55 4.82 -8.67
C ALA A 76 5.15 6.24 -8.24
N ALA A 77 4.59 6.41 -7.04
CA ALA A 77 4.22 7.72 -6.50
C ALA A 77 5.43 8.65 -6.36
N ARG A 78 6.60 8.10 -6.01
CA ARG A 78 7.86 8.85 -5.92
C ARG A 78 8.43 9.27 -7.28
N MET A 79 8.14 8.51 -8.33
CA MET A 79 8.62 8.76 -9.69
C MET A 79 7.65 9.60 -10.54
N ALA A 80 6.43 9.83 -10.06
CA ALA A 80 5.45 10.64 -10.77
C ALA A 80 5.97 12.09 -10.95
N PRO A 81 5.77 12.72 -12.12
CA PRO A 81 6.02 14.14 -12.26
C PRO A 81 5.09 14.91 -11.30
N PRO A 82 5.55 15.98 -10.64
CA PRO A 82 4.69 16.75 -9.76
C PRO A 82 3.43 17.16 -10.50
N ALA A 83 2.27 16.89 -9.90
CA ALA A 83 1.00 17.33 -10.45
C ALA A 83 1.10 18.85 -10.67
N ASP A 84 0.89 19.29 -11.90
CA ASP A 84 0.89 20.70 -12.32
C ASP A 84 -0.12 21.45 -11.44
N VAL A 85 0.38 22.16 -10.42
CA VAL A 85 -0.42 23.08 -9.62
C VAL A 85 -0.51 24.36 -10.45
N GLY A 86 -1.53 24.43 -11.29
CA GLY A 86 -1.95 25.66 -11.98
C GLY A 86 -2.47 26.73 -11.03
#